data_AF-A0A7W0CZG2-F1
#
_entry.id   AF-A0A7W0CZG2-F1
#
_cell.length_a   1.000
_cell.length_b   1.000
_cell.length_c   1.000
_cell.angle_alpha   90.00
_cell.angle_beta   90.00
_cell.angle_gamma   90.00
#
_symmetry.space_group_name_H-M   'P 1'
#
loop_
_entity.id
_entity.type
_entity.pdbx_description
1 polymer ?
#
loop_
_entity_poly.entity_id
_entity_poly.type
_entity_poly.pdbx_seq_one_letter_code
_entity_poly.pdbx_strand_id
1 'polypeptide(L)' 'MPRSPAPRSAGILFAVLPLVGAIGLGLIGQPVIGLLAGLALAAVLATLFWLIDSRR' A
#
# COMPACT_ATOMS: atom_id res chain seq x y z
N MET A 1 24.95 -5.67 19.47
CA MET A 1 23.96 -6.46 18.70
C MET A 1 23.66 -5.71 17.41
N PRO A 2 23.94 -6.27 16.23
CA PRO A 2 23.53 -5.63 14.99
C PRO A 2 22.00 -5.57 15.02
N ARG A 3 21.43 -4.36 14.95
CA ARG A 3 19.99 -4.16 14.81
C ARG A 3 19.65 -4.65 13.41
N SER A 4 19.20 -5.90 13.27
CA SER A 4 18.55 -6.35 12.05
C SER A 4 17.50 -5.30 11.70
N PRO A 5 17.53 -4.69 10.49
CA PRO A 5 16.51 -3.75 10.09
C PRO A 5 15.16 -4.41 10.35
N ALA A 6 14.32 -3.76 11.16
CA ALA A 6 12.98 -4.28 11.43
C ALA A 6 12.33 -4.60 10.08
N PRO A 7 11.68 -5.78 9.92
CA PRO A 7 11.05 -6.14 8.66
C PRO A 7 10.18 -4.96 8.23
N ARG A 8 10.53 -4.34 7.10
CA ARG A 8 9.83 -3.15 6.60
C ARG A 8 8.39 -3.57 6.38
N SER A 9 7.51 -3.19 7.31
CA SER A 9 6.11 -3.55 7.26
C SER A 9 5.47 -2.79 6.10
N ALA A 10 5.36 -3.46 4.95
CA ALA A 10 4.60 -2.97 3.80
C ALA A 10 3.12 -2.68 4.15
N GLY A 11 2.66 -3.06 5.35
CA GLY A 11 1.33 -2.76 5.88
C GLY A 11 0.96 -1.27 5.88
N ILE A 12 1.93 -0.35 5.94
CA ILE A 12 1.62 1.09 5.82
C ILE A 12 1.03 1.46 4.45
N LEU A 13 1.37 0.70 3.39
CA LEU A 13 0.80 0.88 2.05
C LEU A 13 -0.70 0.61 2.06
N PHE A 14 -1.16 -0.40 2.81
CA PHE A 14 -2.58 -0.72 2.96
C PHE A 14 -3.34 0.32 3.77
N ALA A 15 -2.68 1.09 4.63
CA ALA A 15 -3.33 2.19 5.34
C ALA A 15 -3.42 3.44 4.46
N VAL A 16 -2.30 3.84 3.84
CA VAL A 16 -2.19 5.15 3.19
C VAL A 16 -2.80 5.16 1.79
N LEU A 17 -2.57 4.14 0.96
CA LEU A 17 -3.00 4.19 -0.44
C LEU A 17 -4.53 4.17 -0.61
N PRO A 18 -5.31 3.34 0.11
CA PRO A 18 -6.77 3.38 0.02
C PRO A 18 -7.34 4.72 0.50
N LEU A 19 -6.78 5.30 1.57
CA LEU A 19 -7.20 6.61 2.08
C LEU A 19 -6.92 7.71 1.07
N VAL A 20 -5.70 7.77 0.52
CA VAL A 20 -5.32 8.77 -0.49
C VAL A 20 -6.15 8.60 -1.76
N GLY A 21 -6.39 7.37 -2.20
CA GLY A 21 -7.25 7.07 -3.34
C GLY A 21 -8.69 7.50 -3.11
N ALA A 22 -9.27 7.15 -1.96
CA ALA A 22 -10.63 7.52 -1.59
C ALA A 22 -10.82 9.03 -1.48
N ILE A 23 -9.85 9.75 -0.90
CA ILE A 23 -9.88 11.21 -0.82
C ILE A 23 -9.73 11.80 -2.23
N GLY A 24 -8.73 11.37 -3.00
CA GLY A 24 -8.44 11.90 -4.34
C GLY A 24 -9.60 11.76 -5.31
N LEU A 25 -10.14 10.55 -5.50
CA LEU A 25 -11.32 10.36 -6.34
C LEU A 25 -12.61 10.79 -5.66
N GLY A 26 -12.64 10.89 -4.33
CA GLY A 26 -13.76 11.45 -3.57
C GLY A 26 -14.03 12.91 -3.94
N LEU A 27 -12.99 13.69 -4.24
CA LEU A 27 -13.13 15.07 -4.74
C LEU A 27 -13.83 15.14 -6.11
N ILE A 28 -13.83 14.04 -6.88
CA ILE A 28 -14.48 13.91 -8.19
C ILE A 28 -15.84 13.17 -8.05
N GLY A 29 -16.28 12.89 -6.82
CA GLY A 29 -17.54 12.20 -6.54
C GLY A 29 -17.46 10.67 -6.61
N GLN A 30 -16.26 10.09 -6.71
CA GLN A 30 -16.05 8.65 -6.83
C GLN A 30 -15.17 8.06 -5.70
N PRO A 31 -15.52 8.25 -4.42
CA PRO A 31 -14.69 7.81 -3.30
C PRO A 31 -14.49 6.28 -3.25
N VAL A 32 -15.51 5.50 -3.61
CA VAL A 32 -15.43 4.02 -3.60
C VAL A 32 -14.44 3.51 -4.65
N ILE A 33 -14.48 4.07 -5.86
CA ILE A 33 -13.53 3.71 -6.93
C ILE A 33 -12.11 4.06 -6.50
N GLY A 34 -11.93 5.23 -5.87
CA GLY A 34 -10.64 5.63 -5.33
C GLY A 34 -10.13 4.71 -4.23
N LEU A 35 -11.00 4.28 -3.32
CA LEU A 35 -10.65 3.34 -2.26
C LEU A 35 -10.20 1.99 -2.84
N LEU A 36 -10.96 1.46 -3.79
CA LEU A 36 -10.64 0.18 -4.44
C LEU A 36 -9.35 0.26 -5.27
N ALA A 37 -9.15 1.36 -6.01
CA ALA A 37 -7.92 1.58 -6.76
C ALA A 37 -6.69 1.69 -5.84
N GLY A 38 -6.82 2.44 -4.74
CA GLY A 38 -5.76 2.55 -3.73
C GLY A 38 -5.45 1.22 -3.04
N LEU A 39 -6.47 0.41 -2.74
CA LEU A 39 -6.31 -0.93 -2.18
C LEU A 39 -5.64 -1.89 -3.15
N ALA A 40 -6.05 -1.90 -4.42
CA ALA A 40 -5.44 -2.72 -5.45
C ALA A 40 -3.95 -2.36 -5.63
N LEU A 41 -3.64 -1.06 -5.64
CA LEU A 41 -2.25 -0.59 -5.74
C LEU A 41 -1.43 -0.97 -4.50
N ALA A 42 -2.01 -0.87 -3.30
CA ALA A 42 -1.36 -1.31 -2.07
C ALA A 42 -1.04 -2.81 -2.10
N ALA A 43 -1.97 -3.63 -2.58
CA ALA A 43 -1.77 -5.06 -2.72
C ALA A 43 -0.63 -5.39 -3.69
N VAL A 44 -0.63 -4.78 -4.88
CA VAL A 44 0.44 -4.96 -5.87
C VAL A 44 1.80 -4.57 -5.30
N LEU A 45 1.90 -3.41 -4.65
CA LEU A 45 3.16 -2.95 -4.07
C LEU A 45 3.62 -3.82 -2.90
N ALA A 46 2.71 -4.27 -2.03
CA ALA A 46 3.05 -5.17 -0.94
C ALA A 46 3.53 -6.53 -1.46
N THR A 47 2.89 -7.07 -2.50
CA THR A 47 3.33 -8.31 -3.15
C THR A 47 4.69 -8.15 -3.83
N LEU A 48 4.93 -7.04 -4.52
CA LEU A 48 6.23 -6.73 -5.11
C LEU A 48 7.32 -6.62 -4.03
N PHE A 49 7.02 -5.93 -2.93
CA PHE A 49 7.95 -5.78 -1.80
C PHE A 49 8.28 -7.15 -1.19
N TRP A 50 7.27 -7.99 -0.97
CA TRP A 50 7.44 -9.35 -0.50
C TRP A 50 8.26 -10.20 -1.47
N LEU A 51 8.04 -10.08 -2.78
CA LEU A 51 8.78 -10.84 -3.78
C LEU A 51 10.26 -10.44 -3.80
N ILE A 52 10.56 -9.14 -3.74
CA ILE A 52 11.93 -8.63 -3.71
C ILE A 52 12.64 -9.05 -2.41
N ASP A 53 11.95 -8.95 -1.28
CA ASP A 53 12.47 -9.38 0.03
C ASP A 53 12.72 -10.89 0.06
N SER A 54 11.78 -11.70 -0.47
CA SER A 54 11.92 -13.16 -0.56
C SER A 54 12.98 -13.63 -1.56
N ARG A 55 13.43 -12.76 -2.47
CA ARG A 55 14.50 -13.04 -3.44
C ARG A 55 15.89 -12.64 -2.91
N ARG A 56 15.96 -11.92 -1.80
CA ARG A 56 17.21 -11.57 -1.10
C ARG A 56 17.58 -12.60 -0.06
#